data_AF-A0A6J4XMY7-F1
#
_entry.id   AF-A0A6J4XMY7-F1
#
_cell.length_a   1.000
_cell.length_b   1.000
_cell.length_c   1.000
_cell.angle_alpha   90.00
_cell.angle_beta   90.00
_cell.angle_gamma   90.00
#
_symmetry.space_group_name_H-M   'P 1'
#
loop_
_entity.id
_entity.type
_entity.pdbx_description
1 polymer ?
#
loop_
_entity_poly.entity_id
_entity_poly.type
_entity_poly.pdbx_seq_one_letter_code
_entity_poly.pdbx_strand_id
1 'polypeptide(L)'
;MKKQNPLLNQEGFTLVEIIAVLIILGILAAVAVPRYIDLEANAKIRAVEAAVSELNGRESLTWADIKISTSGYDETDGDNDVWANLDQDLGSGYQWVGTVSQDSASSFSFKGESFSVSRNPSTRGRPATWTLMP
;
A
#
# COMPACT_ATOMS: atom_id res chain seq x y z
N MET A 1 -27.73 67.83 -22.17
CA MET A 1 -27.75 67.04 -20.92
C MET A 1 -26.65 65.99 -21.01
N LYS A 2 -25.61 66.07 -20.16
CA LYS A 2 -24.46 65.13 -20.15
C LYS A 2 -24.74 64.05 -19.10
N LYS A 3 -24.97 62.81 -19.52
CA LYS A 3 -25.05 61.64 -18.62
C LYS A 3 -23.65 61.34 -18.08
N GLN A 4 -23.50 61.38 -16.76
CA GLN A 4 -22.29 60.90 -16.10
C GLN A 4 -22.41 59.39 -15.91
N ASN A 5 -21.51 58.63 -16.54
CA ASN A 5 -21.39 57.20 -16.29
C ASN A 5 -20.69 57.00 -14.93
N PRO A 6 -21.28 56.28 -13.97
CA PRO A 6 -20.61 55.99 -12.71
C PRO A 6 -19.40 55.11 -13.03
N LEU A 7 -18.20 55.63 -12.75
CA LEU A 7 -16.98 54.84 -12.78
C LEU A 7 -17.12 53.83 -11.65
N LEU A 8 -17.32 52.55 -11.99
CA LEU A 8 -17.32 51.46 -11.03
C LEU A 8 -15.99 51.52 -10.27
N ASN A 9 -16.06 51.69 -8.94
CA ASN A 9 -14.92 51.73 -8.04
C ASN A 9 -14.16 50.40 -8.17
N GLN A 10 -13.08 50.38 -8.94
CA GLN A 10 -12.16 49.25 -8.99
C GLN A 10 -11.20 49.40 -7.81
N GLU A 11 -11.65 49.02 -6.62
CA GLU A 11 -10.76 48.84 -5.47
C GLU A 11 -9.82 47.68 -5.79
N GLY A 12 -8.62 48.03 -6.28
CA GLY A 12 -7.56 47.06 -6.56
C GLY A 12 -7.01 46.46 -5.27
N PHE A 13 -6.68 45.17 -5.32
CA PHE A 13 -5.99 44.44 -4.25
C PHE A 13 -4.77 45.21 -3.75
N THR A 14 -4.64 45.37 -2.43
CA THR A 14 -3.50 46.06 -1.85
C THR A 14 -2.28 45.14 -1.76
N LEU A 15 -1.08 45.70 -1.88
CA LEU A 15 0.17 44.94 -1.74
C LEU A 15 0.29 44.28 -0.36
N VAL A 16 -0.21 44.95 0.68
CA VAL A 16 -0.25 44.43 2.05
C VAL A 16 -1.12 43.17 2.15
N GLU A 17 -2.24 43.14 1.44
CA GLU A 17 -3.17 42.01 1.45
C GLU A 17 -2.55 40.76 0.81
N ILE A 18 -1.81 40.93 -0.28
CA ILE A 18 -1.04 39.83 -0.89
C ILE A 18 0.07 39.34 0.05
N ILE A 19 0.79 40.24 0.72
CA ILE A 19 1.84 39.85 1.67
C ILE A 19 1.26 39.07 2.86
N ALA A 20 0.14 39.51 3.43
CA ALA A 20 -0.49 38.84 4.55
C ALA A 20 -0.90 37.40 4.18
N VAL A 21 -1.47 37.20 2.99
CA VAL A 21 -1.82 35.87 2.47
C VAL A 21 -0.59 34.99 2.28
N LEU A 22 0.49 35.52 1.69
CA LEU A 22 1.74 34.78 1.51
C LEU A 22 2.37 34.34 2.84
N ILE A 23 2.31 35.19 3.87
CA ILE A 23 2.80 34.84 5.21
C ILE A 23 1.98 33.68 5.79
N ILE A 24 0.64 33.77 5.72
CA ILE A 24 -0.24 32.72 6.23
C ILE A 24 0.00 31.40 5.48
N LEU A 25 0.04 31.43 4.14
CA LEU A 25 0.32 30.25 3.32
C LEU A 25 1.72 29.67 3.61
N GLY A 26 2.72 30.52 3.87
CA GLY A 26 4.06 30.10 4.24
C GLY A 26 4.09 29.32 5.55
N ILE A 27 3.41 29.80 6.59
CA ILE A 27 3.31 29.11 7.88
C ILE A 27 2.55 27.79 7.72
N LEU A 28 1.43 27.79 7.00
CA LEU A 28 0.64 26.58 6.76
C LEU A 28 1.45 25.53 5.99
N ALA A 29 2.18 25.93 4.94
CA ALA A 29 3.03 25.03 4.17
C ALA A 29 4.15 24.43 5.02
N ALA A 30 4.80 25.24 5.85
CA ALA A 30 5.89 24.79 6.72
C ALA A 30 5.46 23.67 7.69
N VAL A 31 4.21 23.69 8.17
CA VAL A 31 3.68 22.65 9.07
C VAL A 31 3.01 21.49 8.31
N ALA A 32 2.31 21.78 7.22
CA ALA A 32 1.52 20.78 6.49
C ALA A 32 2.39 19.83 5.66
N VAL A 33 3.46 20.32 5.03
CA VAL A 33 4.29 19.51 4.12
C VAL A 33 5.00 18.35 4.84
N PRO A 34 5.71 18.56 5.98
CA PRO A 34 6.35 17.45 6.68
C PRO A 34 5.33 16.40 7.14
N ARG A 35 4.21 16.85 7.70
CA ARG A 35 3.13 15.96 8.16
C ARG A 35 2.51 15.15 7.02
N TYR A 36 2.37 15.74 5.84
CA TYR A 36 1.86 15.05 4.67
C TYR A 36 2.80 13.92 4.23
N ILE A 37 4.12 14.18 4.20
CA ILE A 37 5.13 13.18 3.86
C ILE A 37 5.09 12.01 4.86
N ASP A 38 5.04 12.32 6.16
CA ASP A 38 4.95 11.28 7.20
C ASP A 38 3.67 10.46 7.09
N LEU A 39 2.53 11.11 6.80
CA LEU A 39 1.26 10.42 6.61
C LEU A 39 1.32 9.48 5.40
N GLU A 40 1.91 9.94 4.29
CA GLU A 40 2.07 9.14 3.08
C GLU A 40 2.95 7.91 3.33
N ALA A 41 4.09 8.08 4.00
CA ALA A 41 4.98 6.97 4.36
C ALA A 41 4.27 5.93 5.25
N ASN A 42 3.58 6.40 6.30
CA ASN A 42 2.82 5.51 7.18
C ASN A 42 1.65 4.81 6.46
N ALA A 43 0.99 5.49 5.53
CA ALA A 43 -0.08 4.90 4.74
C ALA A 43 0.43 3.79 3.82
N LYS A 44 1.61 3.98 3.22
CA LYS A 44 2.27 2.95 2.39
C LYS A 44 2.60 1.70 3.22
N ILE A 45 3.23 1.87 4.39
CA ILE A 45 3.55 0.74 5.28
C ILE A 45 2.29 -0.03 5.66
N ARG A 46 1.23 0.66 6.10
CA ARG A 46 -0.04 0.00 6.45
C ARG A 46 -0.69 -0.72 5.27
N ALA A 47 -0.60 -0.17 4.06
CA ALA A 47 -1.13 -0.81 2.86
C ALA A 47 -0.37 -2.10 2.52
N VAL A 48 0.95 -2.09 2.73
CA VAL A 48 1.82 -3.26 2.54
C VAL A 48 1.56 -4.33 3.61
N GLU A 49 1.41 -3.94 4.87
CA GLU A 49 1.02 -4.86 5.95
C GLU A 49 -0.35 -5.50 5.69
N ALA A 50 -1.32 -4.72 5.20
CA ALA A 50 -2.64 -5.22 4.83
C ALA A 50 -2.55 -6.24 3.67
N ALA A 51 -1.71 -5.98 2.66
CA ALA A 51 -1.48 -6.90 1.56
C ALA A 51 -0.85 -8.22 2.03
N VAL A 52 0.12 -8.17 2.96
CA VAL A 52 0.70 -9.39 3.55
C VAL A 52 -0.33 -10.13 4.41
N SER A 53 -1.20 -9.42 5.13
CA SER A 53 -2.32 -10.04 5.85
C SER A 53 -3.30 -10.72 4.89
N GLU A 54 -3.53 -10.16 3.70
CA GLU A 54 -4.34 -10.79 2.67
C GLU A 54 -3.69 -12.08 2.14
N LEU A 55 -2.39 -12.07 1.84
CA LEU A 55 -1.65 -13.29 1.45
C LEU A 55 -1.80 -14.38 2.52
N ASN A 56 -1.66 -14.03 3.79
CA ASN A 56 -1.85 -14.97 4.90
C ASN A 56 -3.28 -15.53 5.00
N GLY A 57 -4.28 -14.70 4.68
CA GLY A 57 -5.67 -15.13 4.58
C GLY A 57 -5.87 -16.14 3.44
N ARG A 58 -5.33 -15.83 2.26
CA ARG A 58 -5.38 -16.71 1.07
C ARG A 58 -4.67 -18.03 1.33
N GLU A 59 -3.48 -18.01 1.92
CA GLU A 59 -2.75 -19.21 2.37
C GLU A 59 -3.58 -20.11 3.27
N SER A 60 -4.26 -19.51 4.26
CA SER A 60 -5.08 -20.27 5.20
C SER A 60 -6.27 -20.94 4.50
N LEU A 61 -6.85 -20.28 3.49
CA LEU A 61 -7.93 -20.84 2.68
C LEU A 61 -7.43 -21.97 1.77
N THR A 62 -6.37 -21.75 0.99
CA THR A 62 -5.80 -22.78 0.09
C THR A 62 -5.33 -24.01 0.87
N TRP A 63 -4.72 -23.81 2.04
CA TRP A 63 -4.34 -24.89 2.93
C TRP A 63 -5.55 -25.67 3.47
N ALA A 64 -6.64 -24.99 3.82
CA ALA A 64 -7.88 -25.64 4.23
C ALA A 64 -8.49 -26.44 3.08
N ASP A 65 -8.50 -25.90 1.86
CA ASP A 65 -9.02 -26.57 0.67
C ASP A 65 -8.27 -27.86 0.36
N ILE A 66 -6.94 -27.85 0.44
CA ILE A 66 -6.12 -29.06 0.27
C ILE A 66 -6.41 -30.09 1.36
N LYS A 67 -6.59 -29.66 2.60
CA LYS A 67 -6.90 -30.57 3.71
C LYS A 67 -8.24 -31.27 3.59
N ILE A 68 -9.24 -30.60 3.03
CA ILE A 68 -10.56 -31.20 2.80
C ILE A 68 -10.64 -31.97 1.48
N SER A 69 -9.65 -31.82 0.61
CA SER A 69 -9.57 -32.54 -0.66
C SER A 69 -9.46 -34.06 -0.44
N THR A 70 -9.78 -34.83 -1.48
CA THR A 70 -9.70 -36.30 -1.42
C THR A 70 -8.28 -36.81 -1.12
N SER A 71 -7.25 -36.11 -1.62
CA SER A 71 -5.85 -36.44 -1.36
C SER A 71 -5.39 -36.02 0.04
N GLY A 72 -6.02 -34.99 0.61
CA GLY A 72 -5.65 -34.40 1.89
C GLY A 72 -4.28 -33.72 1.85
N TYR A 73 -3.77 -33.34 3.02
CA TYR A 73 -2.43 -32.76 3.17
C TYR A 73 -1.38 -33.87 3.41
N ASP A 74 -0.44 -34.03 2.47
CA ASP A 74 0.75 -34.88 2.62
C ASP A 74 1.89 -34.11 3.32
N GLU A 75 2.62 -34.74 4.23
CA GLU A 75 3.78 -34.12 4.89
C GLU A 75 4.99 -33.94 3.97
N THR A 76 5.04 -34.69 2.86
CA THR A 76 6.13 -34.59 1.86
C THR A 76 5.88 -33.48 0.85
N ASP A 77 4.65 -33.37 0.35
CA ASP A 77 4.31 -32.50 -0.78
C ASP A 77 3.17 -31.50 -0.50
N GLY A 78 2.51 -31.57 0.66
CA GLY A 78 1.32 -30.75 0.93
C GLY A 78 1.61 -29.25 0.92
N ASP A 79 2.83 -28.82 1.26
CA ASP A 79 3.19 -27.40 1.13
C ASP A 79 3.39 -26.98 -0.34
N ASN A 80 3.95 -27.86 -1.16
CA ASN A 80 4.12 -27.63 -2.60
C ASN A 80 2.75 -27.51 -3.28
N ASP A 81 1.78 -28.33 -2.85
CA ASP A 81 0.40 -28.23 -3.32
C ASP A 81 -0.24 -26.90 -2.92
N VAL A 82 -0.05 -26.45 -1.67
CA VAL A 82 -0.55 -25.13 -1.22
C VAL A 82 0.06 -24.02 -2.06
N TRP A 83 1.37 -24.04 -2.24
CA TRP A 83 2.09 -23.06 -3.03
C TRP A 83 1.62 -23.01 -4.49
N ALA A 84 1.45 -24.17 -5.11
CA ALA A 84 1.02 -24.26 -6.51
C ALA A 84 -0.41 -23.74 -6.75
N ASN A 85 -1.26 -23.76 -5.72
CA ASN A 85 -2.64 -23.30 -5.78
C ASN A 85 -2.87 -21.93 -5.13
N LEU A 86 -1.81 -21.28 -4.62
CA LEU A 86 -1.92 -19.95 -4.03
C LEU A 86 -1.98 -18.87 -5.10
N ASP A 87 -3.03 -18.06 -5.09
CA ASP A 87 -3.07 -16.82 -5.85
C ASP A 87 -2.29 -15.71 -5.14
N GLN A 88 -1.15 -15.35 -5.72
CA GLN A 88 -0.22 -14.34 -5.21
C GLN A 88 -0.47 -12.94 -5.80
N ASP A 89 -1.51 -12.78 -6.64
CA ASP A 89 -1.86 -11.49 -7.21
C ASP A 89 -2.60 -10.61 -6.17
N LEU A 90 -1.87 -9.60 -5.67
CA LEU A 90 -2.36 -8.58 -4.75
C LEU A 90 -3.10 -7.43 -5.48
N GLY A 91 -3.29 -7.55 -6.79
CA GLY A 91 -3.95 -6.57 -7.64
C GLY A 91 -2.99 -5.54 -8.22
N SER A 92 -3.53 -4.70 -9.11
CA SER A 92 -2.73 -3.79 -9.97
C SER A 92 -1.82 -2.79 -9.25
N GLY A 93 -2.05 -2.55 -7.95
CA GLY A 93 -1.22 -1.66 -7.14
C GLY A 93 0.10 -2.27 -6.68
N TYR A 94 0.22 -3.60 -6.72
CA TYR A 94 1.35 -4.38 -6.24
C TYR A 94 1.95 -5.13 -7.42
N GLN A 95 3.27 -5.11 -7.55
CA GLN A 95 3.96 -5.76 -8.68
C GLN A 95 5.15 -6.56 -8.16
N TRP A 96 5.13 -7.88 -8.31
CA TRP A 96 6.26 -8.73 -7.96
C TRP A 96 7.47 -8.44 -8.83
N VAL A 97 8.64 -8.40 -8.20
CA VAL A 97 9.92 -8.21 -8.87
C VAL A 97 10.49 -9.58 -9.20
N GLY A 98 10.27 -10.03 -10.43
CA GLY A 98 10.67 -11.36 -10.88
C GLY A 98 9.73 -12.47 -10.37
N THR A 99 10.23 -13.70 -10.31
CA THR A 99 9.47 -14.86 -9.86
C THR A 99 9.41 -14.89 -8.34
N VAL A 100 8.21 -15.04 -7.79
CA VAL A 100 8.01 -15.24 -6.35
C VAL A 100 8.57 -16.60 -5.96
N SER A 101 9.40 -16.64 -4.93
CA SER A 101 9.94 -17.87 -4.36
C SER A 101 9.04 -18.41 -3.25
N GLN A 102 8.90 -19.74 -3.20
CA GLN A 102 8.07 -20.44 -2.22
C GLN A 102 8.52 -20.20 -0.79
N ASP A 103 9.82 -20.32 -0.51
CA ASP A 103 10.36 -20.25 0.86
C ASP A 103 11.61 -19.38 0.95
N SER A 104 11.80 -18.49 -0.02
CA SER A 104 12.88 -17.49 0.00
C SER A 104 12.34 -16.08 -0.15
N ALA A 105 13.19 -15.11 0.19
CA ALA A 105 12.87 -13.71 0.04
C ALA A 105 12.40 -13.39 -1.39
N SER A 106 11.24 -12.77 -1.48
CA SER A 106 10.63 -12.29 -2.69
C SER A 106 10.30 -10.82 -2.51
N SER A 107 10.54 -10.00 -3.53
CA SER A 107 10.27 -8.57 -3.44
C SER A 107 9.08 -8.20 -4.32
N PHE A 108 8.24 -7.29 -3.84
CA PHE A 108 7.23 -6.62 -4.66
C PHE A 108 7.35 -5.11 -4.50
N SER A 109 6.90 -4.39 -5.52
CA SER A 109 6.85 -2.93 -5.50
C SER A 109 5.44 -2.44 -5.25
N PHE A 110 5.32 -1.40 -4.43
CA PHE A 110 4.10 -0.65 -4.18
C PHE A 110 4.41 0.84 -4.23
N LYS A 111 3.72 1.60 -5.09
CA LYS A 111 3.92 3.05 -5.25
C LYS A 111 5.40 3.47 -5.47
N GLY A 112 6.17 2.63 -6.16
CA GLY A 112 7.58 2.88 -6.49
C GLY A 112 8.60 2.50 -5.41
N GLU A 113 8.14 1.97 -4.28
CA GLU A 113 8.98 1.46 -3.19
C GLU A 113 8.95 -0.07 -3.21
N SER A 114 10.10 -0.71 -2.96
CA SER A 114 10.21 -2.18 -2.96
C SER A 114 10.22 -2.70 -1.54
N PHE A 115 9.40 -3.73 -1.29
CA PHE A 115 9.28 -4.41 -0.02
C PHE A 115 9.65 -5.87 -0.20
N SER A 116 10.36 -6.43 0.77
CA SER A 116 10.73 -7.85 0.76
C SER A 116 9.86 -8.62 1.73
N VAL A 117 9.40 -9.78 1.29
CA VAL A 117 8.63 -10.72 2.09
C VAL A 117 9.23 -12.11 2.00
N SER A 118 9.08 -12.88 3.05
CA SER A 118 9.40 -14.30 3.05
C SER A 118 8.18 -15.07 3.51
N ARG A 119 7.91 -16.19 2.84
CA ARG A 119 6.95 -17.17 3.31
C ARG A 119 7.67 -18.20 4.18
N ASN A 120 7.02 -18.59 5.26
CA ASN A 120 7.40 -19.72 6.09
C ASN A 120 6.43 -20.87 5.78
N PRO A 121 6.93 -22.06 5.41
CA PRO A 121 6.11 -23.11 4.83
C PRO A 121 5.03 -23.60 5.80
N SER A 122 3.93 -24.06 5.19
CA SER A 122 2.84 -24.72 5.87
C SER A 122 3.28 -26.09 6.36
N THR A 123 2.57 -26.60 7.36
CA THR A 123 2.70 -27.98 7.78
C THR A 123 1.31 -28.58 7.92
N ARG A 124 1.26 -29.88 8.22
CA ARG A 124 0.00 -30.55 8.53
C ARG A 124 -0.78 -29.89 9.67
N GLY A 125 -0.12 -29.21 10.59
CA GLY A 125 -0.74 -28.57 11.75
C GLY A 125 -1.05 -27.08 11.59
N ARG A 126 -0.41 -26.38 10.64
CA ARG A 126 -0.50 -24.92 10.51
C ARG A 126 -0.41 -24.47 9.05
N PRO A 127 -1.17 -23.45 8.63
CA PRO A 127 -0.99 -22.84 7.33
C PRO A 127 0.37 -22.13 7.24
N ALA A 128 0.78 -21.79 6.02
CA ALA A 128 1.97 -20.99 5.79
C ALA A 128 1.72 -19.53 6.20
N THR A 129 2.80 -18.82 6.46
CA THR A 129 2.74 -17.41 6.85
C THR A 129 3.78 -16.60 6.12
N TRP A 130 3.34 -15.55 5.45
CA TRP A 130 4.11 -14.47 4.89
C TRP A 130 4.46 -13.45 5.96
N THR A 131 5.72 -13.04 5.98
CA THR A 131 6.26 -12.01 6.87
C THR A 131 7.00 -10.96 6.07
N LEU A 132 6.82 -9.69 6.47
CA LEU A 132 7.62 -8.59 5.96
C LEU A 132 9.02 -8.68 6.54
N MET A 133 10.02 -8.59 5.65
CA MET A 133 11.40 -8.42 6.05
C MET A 133 11.67 -6.93 6.27
N PRO A 134 12.35 -6.56 7.36
CA PRO A 134 12.68 -5.17 7.68
C PRO A 134 13.69 -4.57 6.69
#